data_AF-A0A528KHW4-F1
#
_entry.id   AF-A0A528KHW4-F1
#
_cell.length_a   1.000
_cell.length_b   1.000
_cell.length_c   1.000
_cell.angle_alpha   90.00
_cell.angle_beta   90.00
_cell.angle_gamma   90.00
#
_symmetry.space_group_name_H-M   'P 1'
#
loop_
_entity.id
_entity.type
_entity.pdbx_description
1 polymer ?
#
loop_
_entity_poly.entity_id
_entity_poly.type
_entity_poly.pdbx_seq_one_letter_code
_entity_poly.pdbx_strand_id
1 'polypeptide(L)'
;DSWVIASALAPLTERLRFLVAVRPGLQSPTLAARMTATLDRISNGRLLINVVTGGDPLENKGDGIFLSHAERYEVTQEFLQVYKRVLSGETVEHQGKHFRIEDGRLLFPPVQTPYPPLYFGGSSDAGSTVAA
;
A
#
# COMPACT_ATOMS: atom_id res chain seq x y z
N ASP A 1 -0.74 -2.85 14.95
CA ASP A 1 -0.85 -2.66 13.49
C ASP A 1 -1.62 -1.37 13.19
N SER A 2 -1.15 -0.57 12.23
CA SER A 2 -1.72 0.76 11.93
C SER A 2 -3.08 0.69 11.22
N TRP A 3 -3.33 -0.34 10.41
CA TRP A 3 -4.62 -0.56 9.76
C TRP A 3 -5.71 -0.87 10.80
N VAL A 4 -5.38 -1.72 11.78
CA VAL A 4 -6.30 -2.11 12.86
C VAL A 4 -6.67 -0.92 13.75
N ILE A 5 -5.70 -0.10 14.13
CA ILE A 5 -5.97 1.10 14.95
C ILE A 5 -6.80 2.13 14.17
N ALA A 6 -6.44 2.38 12.91
CA ALA A 6 -7.18 3.33 12.07
C ALA A 6 -8.63 2.86 11.83
N SER A 7 -8.87 1.57 11.60
CA SER A 7 -10.23 1.04 11.42
C SER A 7 -11.07 1.11 12.70
N ALA A 8 -10.47 0.89 13.87
CA ALA A 8 -11.15 1.04 15.15
C ALA A 8 -11.53 2.50 15.46
N LEU A 9 -10.69 3.47 15.05
CA LEU A 9 -10.92 4.90 15.30
C LEU A 9 -11.72 5.60 14.20
N ALA A 10 -11.77 5.05 12.99
CA ALA A 10 -12.50 5.63 11.86
C ALA A 10 -13.97 5.98 12.19
N PRO A 11 -14.79 5.09 12.78
CA PRO A 11 -16.19 5.43 13.10
C PRO A 11 -16.33 6.36 14.32
N LEU A 12 -15.27 6.53 15.12
CA LEU A 12 -15.27 7.35 16.33
C LEU A 12 -14.78 8.79 16.08
N THR A 13 -14.49 9.14 14.83
CA THR A 13 -13.93 10.44 14.46
C THR A 13 -14.61 10.97 13.20
N GLU A 14 -14.80 12.29 13.12
CA GLU A 14 -15.48 12.91 11.97
C GLU A 14 -14.53 13.55 10.96
N ARG A 15 -13.38 14.09 11.42
CA ARG A 15 -12.50 14.93 10.60
C ARG A 15 -11.04 14.48 10.58
N LEU A 16 -10.63 13.67 11.55
CA LEU A 16 -9.24 13.18 11.65
C LEU A 16 -8.89 12.38 10.39
N ARG A 17 -7.74 12.66 9.76
CA ARG A 17 -7.23 11.83 8.67
C ARG A 17 -6.24 10.81 9.19
N PHE A 18 -6.22 9.64 8.58
CA PHE A 18 -5.38 8.52 9.00
C PHE A 18 -4.28 8.30 7.96
N LEU A 19 -3.04 8.67 8.28
CA LEU A 19 -1.89 8.32 7.45
C LEU A 19 -1.39 6.93 7.86
N VAL A 20 -1.82 5.90 7.12
CA VAL A 20 -1.56 4.49 7.43
C VAL A 20 -0.40 3.97 6.59
N ALA A 21 0.52 3.26 7.24
CA ALA A 21 1.66 2.66 6.57
C ALA A 21 1.26 1.40 5.77
N VAL A 22 1.58 1.36 4.48
CA VAL A 22 1.57 0.15 3.66
C VAL A 22 3.00 -0.36 3.46
N ARG A 23 3.20 -1.66 3.66
CA ARG A 23 4.51 -2.33 3.55
C ARG A 23 4.47 -3.34 2.40
N PRO A 24 4.97 -3.01 1.19
CA PRO A 24 4.89 -3.85 -0.01
C PRO A 24 5.41 -5.29 0.13
N GLY A 25 6.44 -5.51 0.95
CA GLY A 25 7.03 -6.83 1.15
C GLY A 25 6.22 -7.79 2.03
N LEU A 26 5.18 -7.30 2.72
CA LEU A 26 4.40 -8.11 3.67
C LEU A 26 3.07 -8.64 3.12
N GLN A 27 2.61 -8.12 1.99
CA GLN A 27 1.26 -8.40 1.51
C GLN A 27 1.15 -8.24 -0.01
N SER A 28 0.20 -8.96 -0.60
CA SER A 28 -0.16 -8.80 -2.01
C SER A 28 -0.69 -7.37 -2.28
N PRO A 29 -0.34 -6.74 -3.42
CA PRO A 29 -0.85 -5.43 -3.79
C PRO A 29 -2.37 -5.39 -3.92
N THR A 30 -3.02 -6.47 -4.36
CA THR A 30 -4.50 -6.50 -4.47
C THR A 30 -5.19 -6.60 -3.12
N LEU A 31 -4.58 -7.28 -2.14
CA LEU A 31 -5.07 -7.29 -0.75
C LEU A 31 -4.95 -5.89 -0.12
N ALA A 32 -3.78 -5.26 -0.28
CA ALA A 32 -3.56 -3.91 0.22
C ALA A 32 -4.54 -2.90 -0.41
N ALA A 33 -4.79 -3.00 -1.72
CA ALA A 33 -5.74 -2.12 -2.41
C ALA A 33 -7.16 -2.29 -1.87
N ARG A 34 -7.56 -3.54 -1.59
CA ARG A 34 -8.87 -3.83 -0.99
C ARG A 34 -8.99 -3.25 0.42
N MET A 35 -7.98 -3.43 1.27
CA MET A 35 -7.94 -2.82 2.61
C MET A 35 -8.01 -1.30 2.54
N THR A 36 -7.31 -0.70 1.59
CA THR A 36 -7.31 0.74 1.32
C THR A 36 -8.70 1.24 0.97
N ALA A 37 -9.35 0.61 -0.02
CA ALA A 37 -10.70 0.99 -0.42
C ALA A 37 -11.70 0.81 0.74
N THR A 38 -11.61 -0.28 1.51
CA THR A 38 -12.46 -0.52 2.67
C THR A 38 -12.31 0.58 3.73
N LEU A 39 -11.08 0.88 4.15
CA LEU A 39 -10.85 1.86 5.20
C LEU A 39 -11.15 3.30 4.72
N ASP A 40 -10.89 3.61 3.46
CA ASP A 40 -11.28 4.89 2.87
C ASP A 40 -12.81 5.06 2.88
N ARG A 41 -13.57 4.01 2.57
CA ARG A 41 -15.04 4.02 2.64
C ARG A 41 -15.56 4.16 4.07
N ILE A 42 -15.05 3.36 5.01
CA ILE A 42 -15.49 3.42 6.42
C ILE A 42 -15.14 4.77 7.06
N SER A 43 -14.02 5.37 6.65
CA SER A 43 -13.62 6.69 7.12
C SER A 43 -14.23 7.85 6.34
N ASN A 44 -15.06 7.60 5.31
CA ASN A 44 -15.62 8.61 4.42
C ASN A 44 -14.56 9.52 3.77
N GLY A 45 -13.57 8.92 3.11
CA GLY A 45 -12.55 9.63 2.34
C GLY A 45 -11.43 10.25 3.17
N ARG A 46 -11.16 9.73 4.37
CA ARG A 46 -10.16 10.30 5.30
C ARG A 46 -8.88 9.47 5.39
N LEU A 47 -8.74 8.43 4.57
CA LEU A 47 -7.52 7.62 4.54
C LEU A 47 -6.44 8.32 3.72
N LEU A 48 -5.21 8.28 4.21
CA LEU A 48 -3.99 8.62 3.50
C LEU A 48 -3.04 7.41 3.62
N ILE A 49 -2.23 7.16 2.61
CA ILE A 49 -1.34 6.00 2.60
C ILE A 49 0.12 6.47 2.61
N ASN A 50 0.89 5.99 3.57
CA ASN A 50 2.35 6.13 3.59
C ASN A 50 3.00 4.83 3.15
N VAL A 51 3.73 4.84 2.05
CA VAL A 51 4.42 3.66 1.52
C VAL A 51 5.77 3.54 2.23
N VAL A 52 5.99 2.40 2.88
CA VAL A 52 7.18 2.12 3.68
C VAL A 52 7.87 0.88 3.12
N THR A 53 8.91 1.09 2.31
CA THR A 53 9.78 0.04 1.76
C THR A 53 10.71 -0.56 2.80
N GLY A 54 11.17 0.30 3.73
CA GLY A 54 12.16 -0.04 4.73
C GLY A 54 11.58 -0.73 5.96
N GLY A 55 12.49 -1.20 6.80
CA GLY A 55 12.22 -1.79 8.11
C GLY A 55 13.56 -2.17 8.72
N ASP A 56 13.61 -2.29 10.04
CA ASP A 56 14.80 -2.83 10.70
C ASP A 56 15.09 -4.25 10.17
N PRO A 57 16.33 -4.62 9.83
CA PRO A 57 16.64 -5.95 9.29
C PRO A 57 16.25 -7.11 10.20
N LEU A 58 16.26 -6.92 11.53
CA LEU A 58 15.81 -7.94 12.49
C LEU A 58 14.29 -8.06 12.47
N GLU A 59 13.57 -6.93 12.46
CA GLU A 59 12.11 -6.92 12.33
C GLU A 59 11.65 -7.59 11.03
N ASN A 60 12.26 -7.20 9.90
CA ASN A 60 11.94 -7.79 8.59
C ASN A 60 12.11 -9.32 8.59
N LYS A 61 13.18 -9.84 9.19
CA LYS A 61 13.37 -11.29 9.33
C LYS A 61 12.32 -11.93 10.24
N GLY A 62 11.93 -11.25 11.31
CA GLY A 62 10.82 -11.65 12.18
C GLY A 62 9.49 -11.76 11.43
N ASP A 63 9.27 -10.88 10.46
CA ASP A 63 8.11 -10.89 9.57
C ASP A 63 8.28 -11.84 8.35
N GLY A 64 9.41 -12.55 8.24
CA GLY A 64 9.68 -13.50 7.16
C GLY A 64 10.23 -12.87 5.86
N ILE A 65 10.64 -11.61 5.87
CA ILE A 65 11.27 -10.91 4.74
C ILE A 65 12.80 -11.06 4.82
N PHE A 66 13.38 -11.78 3.86
CA PHE A 66 14.82 -12.02 3.76
C PHE A 66 15.50 -11.27 2.60
N LEU A 67 14.78 -10.32 1.99
CA LEU A 67 15.26 -9.55 0.84
C LEU A 67 16.34 -8.54 1.22
N SER A 68 17.32 -8.37 0.34
CA SER A 68 18.32 -7.30 0.44
C SER A 68 17.69 -5.91 0.36
N HIS A 69 18.48 -4.87 0.67
CA HIS A 69 17.99 -3.49 0.57
C HIS A 69 17.48 -3.16 -0.83
N ALA A 70 18.24 -3.52 -1.88
CA ALA A 70 17.86 -3.26 -3.27
C ALA A 70 16.60 -4.03 -3.67
N GLU A 71 16.52 -5.32 -3.36
CA GLU A 71 15.35 -6.14 -3.71
C GLU A 71 14.05 -5.64 -3.05
N ARG A 72 14.11 -5.03 -1.86
CA ARG A 72 12.91 -4.42 -1.25
C ARG A 72 12.39 -3.22 -2.05
N TYR A 73 13.26 -2.46 -2.69
CA TYR A 73 12.85 -1.38 -3.59
C TYR A 73 12.29 -1.93 -4.91
N GLU A 74 12.84 -3.03 -5.44
CA GLU A 74 12.26 -3.73 -6.61
C GLU A 74 10.82 -4.20 -6.30
N VAL A 75 10.61 -4.86 -5.16
CA VAL A 75 9.28 -5.26 -4.69
C VAL A 75 8.35 -4.07 -4.54
N THR A 76 8.84 -2.97 -3.95
CA THR A 76 8.03 -1.76 -3.76
C THR A 76 7.58 -1.17 -5.09
N GLN A 77 8.49 -1.08 -6.06
CA GLN A 77 8.18 -0.54 -7.37
C GLN A 77 7.13 -1.40 -8.08
N GLU A 78 7.32 -2.72 -8.09
CA GLU A 78 6.37 -3.67 -8.70
C GLU A 78 5.00 -3.64 -7.98
N PHE A 79 5.01 -3.59 -6.65
CA PHE A 79 3.81 -3.45 -5.84
C PHE A 79 3.03 -2.19 -6.21
N LEU A 80 3.69 -1.04 -6.29
CA LEU A 80 3.03 0.24 -6.57
C LEU A 80 2.45 0.30 -7.98
N GLN A 81 3.07 -0.36 -8.96
CA GLN A 81 2.52 -0.49 -10.30
C GLN A 81 1.15 -1.18 -10.28
N VAL A 82 1.05 -2.34 -9.62
CA VAL A 82 -0.23 -3.06 -9.51
C VAL A 82 -1.21 -2.30 -8.62
N TYR A 83 -0.77 -1.87 -7.44
CA TYR A 83 -1.59 -1.27 -6.40
C TYR A 83 -2.29 0.01 -6.88
N LYS A 84 -1.58 0.93 -7.56
CA LYS A 84 -2.17 2.17 -8.10
C LYS A 84 -3.20 1.88 -9.20
N ARG A 85 -2.93 0.93 -10.11
CA ARG A 85 -3.86 0.55 -11.19
C ARG A 85 -5.16 -0.06 -10.64
N VAL A 86 -5.04 -1.01 -9.71
CA VAL A 86 -6.20 -1.62 -9.04
C VAL A 86 -7.03 -0.57 -8.30
N LEU A 87 -6.38 0.35 -7.57
CA LEU A 87 -7.07 1.44 -6.88
C LEU A 87 -7.74 2.45 -7.82
N SER A 88 -7.19 2.62 -9.03
CA SER A 88 -7.76 3.49 -10.07
C SER A 88 -8.96 2.84 -10.79
N GLY A 89 -9.35 1.62 -10.39
CA GLY A 89 -10.50 0.91 -10.94
C GLY A 89 -10.18 0.00 -12.13
N GLU A 90 -8.91 -0.21 -12.46
CA GLU A 90 -8.52 -1.15 -13.51
C GLU A 90 -8.73 -2.61 -13.07
N THR A 91 -8.97 -3.48 -14.05
CA THR A 91 -8.74 -4.92 -13.90
C THR A 91 -7.33 -5.22 -14.37
N VAL A 92 -6.50 -5.76 -13.48
CA VAL A 92 -5.06 -5.90 -13.65
C VAL A 92 -4.67 -7.37 -13.83
N GLU A 93 -4.10 -7.65 -14.99
CA GLU A 93 -3.24 -8.80 -15.24
C GLU A 93 -1.78 -8.35 -15.06
N HIS A 94 -0.99 -9.08 -14.27
CA HIS A 94 0.42 -8.76 -14.03
C HIS A 94 1.24 -10.01 -13.79
N GLN A 95 2.39 -10.11 -14.47
CA GLN A 95 3.36 -11.19 -14.27
C GLN A 95 4.76 -10.58 -14.20
N GLY A 96 5.21 -10.27 -12.99
CA GLY A 96 6.53 -9.73 -12.74
C GLY A 96 7.41 -10.67 -11.93
N LYS A 97 8.51 -10.12 -11.40
CA LYS A 97 9.51 -10.88 -10.64
C LYS A 97 8.97 -11.27 -9.27
N HIS A 98 8.19 -10.39 -8.65
CA HIS A 98 7.74 -10.53 -7.27
C HIS A 98 6.25 -10.86 -7.15
N PHE A 99 5.43 -10.44 -8.12
CA PHE A 99 3.99 -10.66 -8.08
C PHE A 99 3.47 -11.28 -9.39
N ARG A 100 2.52 -12.19 -9.24
CA ARG A 100 1.66 -12.68 -10.31
C ARG A 100 0.21 -12.46 -9.91
N ILE A 101 -0.53 -11.70 -10.70
CA ILE A 101 -1.91 -11.29 -10.44
C ILE A 101 -2.73 -11.57 -11.70
N GLU A 102 -3.87 -12.23 -11.51
CA GLU A 102 -4.86 -12.54 -12.54
C GLU A 102 -6.23 -12.03 -12.06
N ASP A 103 -7.01 -11.38 -12.93
CA ASP A 103 -8.26 -10.67 -12.61
C ASP A 103 -8.17 -9.75 -11.37
N GLY A 104 -7.06 -9.03 -11.20
CA GLY A 104 -6.84 -8.15 -10.05
C GLY A 104 -7.68 -6.88 -10.13
N ARG A 105 -8.78 -6.79 -9.37
CA ARG A 105 -9.67 -5.62 -9.35
C ARG A 105 -10.33 -5.36 -8.01
N LEU A 106 -10.87 -4.15 -7.84
CA LEU A 106 -11.75 -3.81 -6.73
C LEU A 106 -13.22 -3.97 -7.12
N LEU A 107 -13.97 -4.71 -6.30
CA LEU A 107 -15.44 -4.76 -6.39
C LEU A 107 -16.09 -3.51 -5.77
N PHE A 108 -15.39 -2.88 -4.82
CA PHE A 108 -15.85 -1.68 -4.14
C PHE A 108 -14.76 -0.62 -4.25
N PRO A 109 -14.97 0.47 -5.03
CA PRO A 109 -13.98 1.52 -5.18
C PRO A 109 -13.86 2.38 -3.91
N PRO A 110 -12.70 3.03 -3.69
CA PRO A 110 -12.53 4.03 -2.64
C PRO A 110 -13.46 5.24 -2.87
N VAL A 111 -13.57 6.11 -1.86
CA VAL A 111 -14.30 7.38 -1.95
C VAL A 111 -13.45 8.42 -2.69
N GLN A 112 -12.15 8.46 -2.40
CA GLN A 112 -11.23 9.43 -3.00
C GLN A 112 -10.82 9.02 -4.42
N THR A 113 -10.70 10.01 -5.32
CA THR A 113 -10.26 9.85 -6.70
C THR A 113 -8.94 10.60 -6.97
N PRO A 114 -8.03 10.07 -7.81
CA PRO A 114 -8.08 8.75 -8.45
C PRO A 114 -7.96 7.59 -7.45
N TYR A 115 -7.40 7.84 -6.27
CA TYR A 115 -7.31 6.93 -5.12
C TYR A 115 -6.88 7.72 -3.87
N PRO A 116 -6.91 7.15 -2.65
CA PRO A 116 -6.40 7.82 -1.45
C PRO A 116 -4.96 8.32 -1.61
N PRO A 117 -4.63 9.57 -1.22
CA PRO A 117 -3.31 10.15 -1.43
C PRO A 117 -2.16 9.26 -0.93
N LEU A 118 -1.15 9.10 -1.79
CA LEU A 118 0.05 8.32 -1.51
C LEU A 118 1.20 9.24 -1.13
N TYR A 119 1.84 8.91 -0.01
CA TYR A 119 3.07 9.52 0.48
C TYR A 119 4.16 8.45 0.43
N PHE A 120 5.38 8.86 0.11
CA PHE A 120 6.54 7.98 0.09
C PHE A 120 7.71 8.72 0.73
N GLY A 121 8.40 8.07 1.66
CA GLY A 121 9.63 8.60 2.27
C GLY A 121 10.83 7.72 1.89
N GLY A 122 11.86 8.33 1.32
CA GLY A 122 13.11 7.65 1.02
C GLY A 122 14.19 8.64 0.60
N SER A 123 15.29 8.69 1.35
CA SER A 123 16.44 9.57 1.07
C SER A 123 17.54 8.91 0.23
N SER A 124 17.37 7.65 -0.16
CA SER A 124 18.27 6.95 -1.09
C SER A 124 17.92 7.26 -2.54
N ASP A 125 18.87 7.08 -3.46
CA ASP A 125 18.63 7.24 -4.90
C ASP A 125 17.51 6.32 -5.41
N ALA A 126 17.48 5.08 -4.93
CA ALA A 126 16.40 4.13 -5.21
C ALA A 126 15.06 4.62 -4.64
N GLY A 127 15.06 5.22 -3.44
CA GLY A 127 13.86 5.82 -2.85
C GLY A 127 13.35 7.03 -3.63
N SER A 128 14.25 7.87 -4.11
CA SER A 128 13.88 9.02 -4.96
C SER A 128 13.30 8.58 -6.30
N THR A 129 13.82 7.50 -6.88
CA THR A 129 13.30 6.92 -8.14
C THR A 129 11.88 6.36 -7.96
N VAL A 130 11.60 5.72 -6.81
CA VAL A 130 10.25 5.19 -6.51
C VAL A 130 9.26 6.32 -6.16
N ALA A 131 9.75 7.43 -5.62
CA ALA A 131 8.93 8.59 -5.26
C ALA A 131 8.54 9.47 -6.46
N ALA A 132 9.38 9.52 -7.49
CA ALA A 132 9.18 10.26 -8.74
C ALA A 132 8.06 9.67 -9.60
#